data_AF-A0A376FFM8-F1
#
_entry.id   AF-A0A376FFM8-F1
#
_cell.length_a   1.000
_cell.length_b   1.000
_cell.length_c   1.000
_cell.angle_alpha   90.00
_cell.angle_beta   90.00
_cell.angle_gamma   90.00
#
_symmetry.space_group_name_H-M   'P 1'
#
loop_
_entity.id
_entity.type
_entity.pdbx_description
1 polymer ?
#
loop_
_entity_poly.entity_id
_entity_poly.type
_entity_poly.pdbx_seq_one_letter_code
_entity_poly.pdbx_strand_id
1 'polypeptide(L)' 'MSFSVDVLAKIAIELQTGIGHQDRFQRLISTLRHVLECDASALLRYEGRQFIPLAIDGLAKDVLGRRFYP' A
#
# COMPACT_ATOMS: atom_id res chain seq x y z
N MET A 1 18.01 0.86 -4.79
CA MET A 1 17.17 -0.12 -5.51
C MET A 1 16.47 0.62 -6.63
N SER A 2 16.72 0.26 -7.89
CA SER A 2 15.98 0.81 -9.04
C SER A 2 14.78 -0.09 -9.29
N PHE A 3 13.56 0.46 -9.32
CA PHE A 3 12.38 -0.31 -9.70
C PHE A 3 12.49 -0.69 -11.18
N SER A 4 12.38 -1.98 -11.51
CA SER A 4 12.36 -2.40 -12.92
C SER A 4 11.06 -1.95 -13.59
N VAL A 5 11.10 -1.77 -14.91
CA VAL A 5 9.91 -1.41 -15.70
C VAL A 5 8.80 -2.45 -15.54
N ASP A 6 9.15 -3.73 -15.39
CA ASP A 6 8.19 -4.82 -15.17
C ASP A 6 7.41 -4.67 -13.85
N VAL A 7 8.10 -4.22 -12.78
CA VAL A 7 7.45 -3.94 -11.50
C VAL A 7 6.48 -2.77 -11.63
N LEU A 8 6.91 -1.70 -12.30
CA LEU A 8 6.08 -0.52 -12.50
C LEU A 8 4.86 -0.84 -13.39
N ALA A 9 5.03 -1.66 -14.42
CA ALA A 9 3.94 -2.14 -15.27
C ALA A 9 2.94 -2.99 -14.49
N LYS A 10 3.43 -3.92 -13.65
CA LYS A 10 2.56 -4.74 -12.78
C LYS A 10 1.75 -3.87 -11.82
N ILE A 11 2.39 -2.89 -11.19
CA ILE A 11 1.71 -1.91 -10.33
C ILE A 11 0.60 -1.16 -11.09
N ALA A 12 0.90 -0.67 -12.31
CA ALA A 12 -0.07 0.06 -13.12
C ALA A 12 -1.30 -0.81 -13.50
N ILE A 13 -1.09 -2.08 -13.82
CA ILE A 13 -2.16 -3.04 -14.14
C ILE A 13 -3.02 -3.31 -12.90
N GLU A 14 -2.42 -3.58 -11.74
CA GLU A 14 -3.15 -3.82 -10.49
C GLU A 14 -4.01 -2.61 -10.07
N LEU A 15 -3.52 -1.38 -10.33
CA LEU A 15 -4.26 -0.15 -10.08
C LEU A 15 -5.45 0.02 -11.04
N GLN A 16 -5.42 -0.51 -12.25
CA GLN A 16 -6.52 -0.38 -13.23
C GLN A 16 -7.61 -1.45 -13.06
N THR A 17 -7.29 -2.59 -12.45
CA THR A 17 -8.17 -3.78 -12.40
C THR A 17 -9.05 -3.88 -11.14
N GLY A 18 -8.91 -2.98 -10.17
CA GLY A 18 -9.70 -3.00 -8.93
C GLY A 18 -11.09 -2.39 -9.07
N ILE A 19 -12.13 -3.14 -8.67
CA ILE A 19 -13.55 -2.78 -8.75
C ILE A 19 -13.94 -1.69 -7.72
N GLY A 20 -13.05 -1.35 -6.77
CA GLY A 20 -13.22 -0.26 -5.80
C GLY A 20 -11.90 0.36 -5.32
N HIS A 21 -11.96 1.56 -4.73
CA HIS A 21 -10.77 2.30 -4.26
C HIS A 21 -9.96 1.53 -3.19
N GLN A 22 -10.64 0.83 -2.27
CA GLN A 22 -9.96 0.05 -1.22
C GLN A 22 -9.23 -1.18 -1.79
N ASP A 23 -9.86 -1.90 -2.71
CA ASP A 23 -9.24 -3.07 -3.38
C ASP A 23 -7.96 -2.71 -4.13
N ARG A 24 -7.93 -1.54 -4.77
CA ARG A 24 -6.74 -1.06 -5.49
C ARG A 24 -5.56 -0.81 -4.56
N PHE A 25 -5.79 -0.14 -3.41
CA PHE A 25 -4.72 0.12 -2.46
C PHE A 25 -4.20 -1.16 -1.82
N GLN A 26 -5.09 -2.09 -1.50
CA GLN A 26 -4.70 -3.39 -0.96
C GLN A 26 -3.82 -4.18 -1.93
N ARG A 27 -4.22 -4.28 -3.21
CA ARG A 27 -3.42 -4.98 -4.24
C ARG A 27 -2.06 -4.35 -4.48
N LEU A 28 -2.01 -3.01 -4.49
CA LEU A 28 -0.77 -2.25 -4.63
C LEU A 28 0.23 -2.62 -3.53
N ILE A 29 -0.17 -2.51 -2.26
CA ILE A 29 0.76 -2.71 -1.15
C ILE A 29 1.19 -4.16 -0.98
N SER A 30 0.33 -5.12 -1.36
CA SER A 30 0.69 -6.53 -1.39
C SER A 30 1.72 -6.83 -2.48
N THR A 31 1.56 -6.23 -3.67
CA THR A 31 2.57 -6.33 -4.73
C THR A 31 3.90 -5.72 -4.29
N LEU A 32 3.87 -4.54 -3.66
CA LEU A 32 5.07 -3.88 -3.15
C LEU A 32 5.76 -4.69 -2.06
N ARG A 33 4.99 -5.32 -1.14
CA ARG A 33 5.54 -6.18 -0.09
C ARG A 33 6.36 -7.33 -0.70
N HIS A 34 5.83 -7.98 -1.72
CA HIS A 34 6.54 -9.07 -2.41
C HIS A 34 7.77 -8.58 -3.18
N VAL A 35 7.67 -7.44 -3.87
CA VAL A 35 8.78 -6.92 -4.69
C VAL A 35 9.92 -6.36 -3.83
N LEU A 36 9.59 -5.75 -2.70
CA LEU A 36 10.58 -5.19 -1.78
C LEU A 36 11.09 -6.20 -0.76
N GLU A 37 10.59 -7.43 -0.80
CA GLU A 37 10.93 -8.52 0.13
C GLU A 37 10.81 -8.08 1.60
N CYS A 38 9.75 -7.34 1.93
CA CYS A 38 9.53 -6.85 3.29
C CYS A 38 8.45 -7.66 4.04
N ASP A 39 8.58 -7.71 5.37
CA ASP A 39 7.64 -8.44 6.22
C ASP A 39 6.27 -7.76 6.29
N ALA A 40 6.21 -6.46 6.06
CA ALA A 40 5.00 -5.66 6.16
C ALA A 40 5.06 -4.37 5.33
N SER A 41 3.90 -3.88 4.89
CA SER A 41 3.73 -2.62 4.17
C SER A 41 2.43 -1.90 4.59
N ALA A 42 2.43 -0.57 4.52
CA ALA A 42 1.25 0.26 4.77
C ALA A 42 1.20 1.43 3.80
N LEU A 43 0.01 1.72 3.28
CA LEU A 43 -0.25 2.95 2.53
C LEU A 43 -0.95 3.95 3.46
N LEU A 44 -0.33 5.11 3.64
CA LEU A 44 -0.84 6.17 4.51
C LEU A 44 -1.17 7.42 3.69
N ARG A 45 -2.31 8.05 3.97
CA ARG A 45 -2.63 9.40 3.49
C ARG A 45 -2.14 10.41 4.51
N TYR A 46 -1.38 11.39 4.04
CA TYR A 46 -1.07 12.56 4.87
C TYR A 46 -2.19 13.59 4.77
N GLU A 47 -2.86 13.87 5.87
CA GLU A 47 -3.97 14.81 5.96
C GLU A 47 -3.95 15.50 7.32
N GLY A 48 -4.00 16.84 7.33
CA GLY A 48 -4.09 17.60 8.60
C GLY A 48 -2.95 17.32 9.59
N ARG A 49 -1.72 17.09 9.13
CA ARG A 49 -0.53 16.71 9.94
C ARG A 49 -0.64 15.34 10.61
N GLN A 50 -1.52 14.48 10.10
CA GLN A 50 -1.67 13.09 10.52
C GLN A 50 -1.48 12.17 9.33
N PHE A 51 -1.02 10.95 9.60
CA PHE A 51 -1.01 9.86 8.65
C PHE A 51 -2.17 8.90 8.94
N ILE A 52 -3.06 8.78 7.96
CA ILE A 52 -4.27 7.96 8.02
C ILE A 52 -4.04 6.70 7.18
N PRO A 53 -4.05 5.50 7.78
CA PRO A 53 -3.94 4.24 7.05
C PRO A 53 -5.08 4.05 6.05
N LEU A 54 -4.71 3.71 4.81
CA LEU A 54 -5.65 3.41 3.72
C LEU A 54 -5.66 1.91 3.39
N ALA A 55 -4.52 1.24 3.53
CA ALA A 55 -4.36 -0.19 3.32
C ALA A 55 -3.13 -0.68 4.12
N ILE A 56 -3.16 -1.94 4.56
CA ILE A 56 -2.03 -2.61 5.24
C ILE A 56 -1.86 -4.04 4.73
N ASP A 57 -0.62 -4.53 4.72
CA ASP A 57 -0.31 -5.94 4.46
C ASP A 57 0.83 -6.36 5.39
N GLY A 58 0.69 -7.52 6.04
CA GLY A 58 1.65 -8.02 7.03
C GLY A 58 1.60 -7.31 8.39
N LEU A 59 0.73 -6.31 8.58
CA LEU A 59 0.52 -5.63 9.87
C LEU A 59 -0.74 -6.13 10.59
N ALA A 60 -0.79 -5.90 11.90
CA ALA A 60 -1.97 -6.17 12.69
C ALA A 60 -3.16 -5.30 12.25
N LYS A 61 -4.38 -5.88 12.24
CA LYS A 61 -5.59 -5.22 11.70
C LYS A 61 -5.95 -3.93 12.42
N ASP A 62 -5.59 -3.79 13.70
CA ASP A 62 -5.81 -2.59 14.51
C ASP A 62 -5.06 -1.37 13.97
N VAL A 63 -4.00 -1.57 13.16
CA VAL A 63 -3.29 -0.48 12.49
C VAL A 63 -4.22 0.37 11.64
N LEU A 64 -5.23 -0.20 10.97
CA LEU A 64 -6.20 0.58 10.17
C LEU A 64 -7.00 1.59 10.99
N GLY A 65 -7.15 1.37 12.31
CA GLY A 65 -7.82 2.29 13.22
C GLY A 65 -6.89 3.33 13.87
N ARG A 66 -5.58 3.25 13.63
CA ARG A 66 -4.59 4.14 14.25
C ARG A 66 -4.34 5.37 13.38
N ARG A 67 -3.90 6.45 14.04
CA ARG A 67 -3.34 7.64 13.38
C ARG A 67 -1.90 7.77 13.79
N PHE A 68 -1.05 8.12 12.85
CA PHE A 68 0.37 8.38 13.11
C PHE A 68 0.67 9.87 12.95
N TYR A 69 1.70 10.33 13.64
CA TYR A 69 2.16 11.72 13.62
C TYR A 69 3.61 11.75 13.11
N PRO A 70 4.00 12.77 12.32
CA PRO A 70 5.34 12.89 11.75
C PRO A 70 6.45 13.10 12.79
#